data_AF-A0AAD5XRT6-F1
#
_entry.id   AF-A0AAD5XRT6-F1
#
_cell.length_a   1.000
_cell.length_b   1.000
_cell.length_c   1.000
_cell.angle_alpha   90.00
_cell.angle_beta   90.00
_cell.angle_gamma   90.00
#
_symmetry.space_group_name_H-M   'P 1'
#
loop_
_entity.id
_entity.type
_entity.pdbx_description
1 polymer ?
#
loop_
_entity_poly.entity_id
_entity_poly.type
_entity_poly.pdbx_seq_one_letter_code
_entity_poly.pdbx_strand_id
1 'polypeptide(L)'
;MEEYDRKYVIDEIKYEIYTDSTYTIEDLKNLNLKILNLTSVYTKNYIFQKEQFKLTPNLKSIPSLCGSTCFSDNIDDEWFIIFLLLTISKEFKHLIISVYDNDGQFLLIEAAKYLPKWLTPSTSTNRIFIKDSHLHLIDINLSSNNTEELPLNKALEIIRNNDLNTVANADIEKLAFAKAFLFPDKIEKNFQKTRLTIPKKVFHLIQLDPQIVAPAVEAFYLRDPLLQKVCNKMAIFNPREDNITTTIKLTKTLFAQLNCQKFNAPKPFIKCEFDEFSSEFKSFDIGMKL
;
A
#
# COMPACT_ATOMS: atom_id res chain seq x y z
N MET A 1 -35.98 9.34 -5.62
CA MET A 1 -34.58 9.58 -6.05
C MET A 1 -33.75 8.58 -5.29
N GLU A 2 -33.54 7.42 -5.90
CA GLU A 2 -32.67 6.38 -5.35
C GLU A 2 -31.25 6.94 -5.29
N GLU A 3 -30.70 7.02 -4.07
CA GLU A 3 -29.28 7.21 -3.84
C GLU A 3 -28.55 6.07 -4.52
N TYR A 4 -27.92 6.36 -5.66
CA TYR A 4 -26.91 5.51 -6.26
C TYR A 4 -25.74 5.45 -5.27
N ASP A 5 -25.83 4.53 -4.32
CA ASP A 5 -24.70 4.05 -3.54
C ASP A 5 -23.80 3.27 -4.51
N ARG A 6 -23.04 4.00 -5.34
CA ARG A 6 -21.90 3.41 -6.01
C ARG A 6 -20.97 2.99 -4.90
N LYS A 7 -21.01 1.71 -4.53
CA LYS A 7 -19.90 1.06 -3.83
C LYS A 7 -18.67 1.32 -4.68
N TYR A 8 -17.91 2.35 -4.33
CA TYR A 8 -16.58 2.55 -4.88
C TYR A 8 -15.81 1.29 -4.54
N VAL A 9 -15.36 0.56 -5.56
CA VAL A 9 -14.43 -0.54 -5.36
C VAL A 9 -13.18 0.10 -4.78
N ILE A 10 -12.83 -0.28 -3.55
CA ILE A 10 -11.67 0.27 -2.86
C ILE A 10 -10.50 -0.61 -3.26
N ASP A 11 -9.54 -0.07 -4.02
CA ASP A 11 -8.31 -0.77 -4.39
C ASP A 11 -7.48 -1.07 -3.14
N GLU A 12 -7.61 -2.31 -2.64
CA GLU A 12 -6.99 -2.78 -1.40
C GLU A 12 -6.26 -4.10 -1.58
N ILE A 13 -5.14 -4.23 -0.88
CA ILE A 13 -4.43 -5.49 -0.70
C ILE A 13 -4.68 -6.00 0.71
N LYS A 14 -5.17 -7.23 0.83
CA LYS A 14 -5.42 -7.94 2.09
C LYS A 14 -4.35 -8.99 2.30
N TYR A 15 -3.85 -9.09 3.52
CA TYR A 15 -2.82 -10.07 3.88
C TYR A 15 -3.12 -10.68 5.23
N GLU A 16 -2.84 -11.97 5.34
CA GLU A 16 -3.01 -12.72 6.58
C GLU A 16 -1.76 -13.57 6.85
N ILE A 17 -1.21 -13.41 8.05
CA ILE A 17 0.01 -14.06 8.51
C ILE A 17 -0.40 -15.11 9.54
N TYR A 18 -0.41 -16.38 9.13
CA TYR A 18 -0.81 -17.50 9.98
C TYR A 18 0.32 -17.94 10.89
N THR A 19 -0.02 -18.20 12.15
CA THR A 19 0.88 -18.72 13.18
C THR A 19 0.48 -20.15 13.57
N ASP A 20 1.23 -20.74 14.51
CA ASP A 20 0.85 -22.01 15.12
C ASP A 20 -0.52 -21.88 15.83
N SER A 21 -1.29 -22.97 15.86
CA SER A 21 -2.60 -23.02 16.53
C SER A 21 -2.51 -22.80 18.05
N THR A 22 -1.33 -22.95 18.62
CA THR A 22 -1.05 -22.73 20.04
C THR A 22 -0.89 -21.24 20.42
N TYR A 23 -0.77 -20.32 19.45
CA TYR A 23 -0.54 -18.90 19.75
C TYR A 23 -1.75 -18.27 20.43
N THR A 24 -1.50 -17.61 21.56
CA THR A 24 -2.49 -16.81 22.27
C THR A 24 -2.60 -15.40 21.67
N ILE A 25 -3.60 -14.63 22.11
CA ILE A 25 -3.73 -13.21 21.71
C ILE A 25 -2.48 -12.39 22.09
N GLU A 26 -1.84 -12.74 23.20
CA GLU A 26 -0.66 -12.04 23.70
C GLU A 26 0.57 -12.39 22.87
N ASP A 27 0.72 -13.65 22.46
CA ASP A 27 1.76 -14.06 21.52
C ASP A 27 1.63 -13.33 20.18
N LEU A 28 0.40 -13.20 19.67
CA LEU A 28 0.12 -12.44 18.44
C LEU A 28 0.46 -10.95 18.59
N LYS A 29 0.12 -10.31 19.72
CA LYS A 29 0.49 -8.91 19.97
C LYS A 29 2.02 -8.74 20.03
N ASN A 30 2.71 -9.64 20.71
CA ASN A 30 4.16 -9.63 20.80
C ASN A 30 4.82 -9.84 19.43
N LEU A 31 4.29 -10.75 18.61
CA LEU A 31 4.72 -10.95 17.24
C LEU A 31 4.48 -9.70 16.39
N ASN A 32 3.31 -9.07 16.51
CA ASN A 32 2.98 -7.84 15.80
C ASN A 32 3.98 -6.72 16.12
N LEU A 33 4.32 -6.51 17.39
CA LEU A 33 5.34 -5.52 17.79
C LEU A 33 6.71 -5.81 17.16
N LYS A 34 7.14 -7.08 17.13
CA LYS A 34 8.40 -7.49 16.49
C LYS A 34 8.36 -7.22 14.99
N ILE A 35 7.25 -7.53 14.33
CA ILE A 35 7.05 -7.29 12.89
C ILE A 35 7.07 -5.78 12.59
N LEU A 36 6.34 -4.96 13.34
CA LEU A 36 6.33 -3.51 13.14
C LEU A 36 7.72 -2.90 13.37
N ASN A 37 8.47 -3.41 14.35
CA ASN A 37 9.85 -2.98 14.56
C ASN A 37 10.75 -3.37 13.36
N LEU A 38 10.64 -4.59 12.85
CA LEU A 38 11.37 -5.07 11.66
C LEU A 38 11.07 -4.21 10.42
N THR A 39 9.78 -3.92 10.16
CA THR A 39 9.36 -3.18 8.96
C THR A 39 9.57 -1.67 9.09
N SER A 40 9.71 -1.13 10.31
CA SER A 40 9.89 0.31 10.57
C SER A 40 11.07 0.93 9.81
N VAL A 41 12.12 0.14 9.53
CA VAL A 41 13.31 0.58 8.78
C VAL A 41 12.94 1.04 7.36
N TYR A 42 11.91 0.41 6.77
CA TYR A 42 11.44 0.73 5.43
C TYR A 42 10.24 1.68 5.45
N THR A 43 9.31 1.51 6.39
CA THR A 43 8.07 2.30 6.42
C THR A 43 8.29 3.74 6.90
N LYS A 44 9.28 4.00 7.76
CA LYS A 44 9.56 5.35 8.29
C LYS A 44 9.86 6.39 7.19
N ASN A 45 10.51 5.96 6.11
CA ASN A 45 10.89 6.83 4.99
C ASN A 45 9.95 6.68 3.79
N TYR A 46 8.85 5.95 3.94
CA TYR A 46 7.87 5.71 2.89
C TYR A 46 6.62 6.58 3.13
N ILE A 47 6.05 7.14 2.07
CA ILE A 47 4.79 7.89 2.13
C ILE A 47 3.73 7.05 1.42
N PHE A 48 2.83 6.45 2.19
CA PHE A 48 1.70 5.68 1.68
C PHE A 48 0.65 6.61 1.08
N GLN A 49 -0.07 6.15 0.05
CA GLN A 49 -1.10 6.95 -0.62
C GLN A 49 -2.36 7.14 0.22
N LYS A 50 -2.86 6.07 0.86
CA LYS A 50 -4.06 6.11 1.72
C LYS A 50 -3.79 5.55 3.11
N GLU A 51 -3.53 4.25 3.20
CA GLU A 51 -3.36 3.57 4.47
C GLU A 51 -1.94 3.04 4.63
N GLN A 52 -1.37 3.18 5.83
CA GLN A 52 -0.09 2.59 6.16
C GLN A 52 -0.22 1.08 6.41
N PHE A 53 0.90 0.36 6.33
CA PHE A 53 0.98 -1.05 6.74
C PHE A 53 0.53 -1.23 8.19
N LYS A 54 -0.44 -2.11 8.41
CA LYS A 54 -1.04 -2.37 9.73
C LYS A 54 -1.39 -3.84 9.87
N LEU A 55 -1.23 -4.35 11.09
CA LEU A 55 -1.57 -5.73 11.43
C LEU A 55 -2.43 -5.75 12.70
N THR A 56 -3.46 -6.57 12.70
CA THR A 56 -4.36 -6.79 13.82
C THR A 56 -4.42 -8.28 14.19
N PRO A 57 -4.30 -8.63 15.48
CA PRO A 57 -4.48 -10.01 15.92
C PRO A 57 -5.88 -10.55 15.65
N ASN A 58 -5.94 -11.79 15.18
CA ASN A 58 -7.17 -12.53 14.91
C ASN A 58 -7.04 -13.95 15.48
N LEU A 59 -8.04 -14.37 16.26
CA LEU A 59 -8.11 -15.70 16.90
C LEU A 59 -9.29 -16.56 16.43
N LYS A 60 -9.94 -16.22 15.31
CA LYS A 60 -11.18 -16.90 14.86
C LYS A 60 -11.05 -18.42 14.75
N SER A 61 -10.36 -18.91 13.73
CA SER A 61 -10.25 -20.35 13.44
C SER A 61 -8.80 -20.80 13.49
N ILE A 62 -7.91 -19.98 12.94
CA ILE A 62 -6.48 -20.18 12.94
C ILE A 62 -5.88 -18.88 13.47
N PRO A 63 -5.07 -18.91 14.53
CA PRO A 63 -4.38 -17.72 15.03
C PRO A 63 -3.58 -17.05 13.91
N SER A 64 -3.83 -15.76 13.70
CA SER A 64 -3.21 -14.99 12.62
C SER A 64 -3.10 -13.50 12.93
N LEU A 65 -2.24 -12.81 12.17
CA LEU A 65 -2.23 -11.36 12.06
C LEU A 65 -2.82 -10.96 10.71
N CYS A 66 -3.91 -10.22 10.71
CA CYS A 66 -4.57 -9.75 9.49
C CYS A 66 -4.23 -8.28 9.23
N GLY A 67 -4.13 -7.91 7.96
CA GLY A 67 -4.02 -6.52 7.55
C GLY A 67 -4.72 -6.28 6.22
N SER A 68 -5.07 -5.02 5.99
CA SER A 68 -5.48 -4.52 4.70
C SER A 68 -4.85 -3.15 4.49
N THR A 69 -4.47 -2.86 3.26
CA THR A 69 -3.92 -1.57 2.86
C THR A 69 -4.62 -1.11 1.59
N CYS A 70 -5.38 -0.03 1.69
CA CYS A 70 -5.88 0.67 0.52
C CYS A 70 -4.73 1.39 -0.18
N PHE A 71 -4.50 1.08 -1.45
CA PHE A 71 -3.45 1.68 -2.27
C PHE A 71 -4.00 2.70 -3.28
N SER A 72 -5.30 2.64 -3.61
CA SER A 72 -5.96 3.56 -4.54
C SER A 72 -5.16 3.66 -5.85
N ASP A 73 -4.79 4.86 -6.28
CA ASP A 73 -4.07 5.07 -7.55
C ASP A 73 -2.57 4.66 -7.49
N ASN A 74 -2.02 4.36 -6.30
CA ASN A 74 -0.60 4.09 -6.13
C ASN A 74 -0.30 2.59 -6.06
N ILE A 75 -0.27 1.92 -7.22
CA ILE A 75 0.06 0.49 -7.34
C ILE A 75 1.40 0.14 -6.67
N ASP A 76 2.34 1.10 -6.55
CA ASP A 76 3.59 0.87 -5.84
C ASP A 76 3.41 0.53 -4.35
N ASP A 77 2.34 0.99 -3.70
CA ASP A 77 2.02 0.61 -2.31
C ASP A 77 1.71 -0.88 -2.21
N GLU A 78 0.95 -1.44 -3.16
CA GLU A 78 0.64 -2.88 -3.22
C GLU A 78 1.93 -3.72 -3.25
N TRP A 79 2.86 -3.38 -4.15
CA TRP A 79 4.11 -4.12 -4.28
C TRP A 79 5.08 -3.85 -3.13
N PHE A 80 5.01 -2.67 -2.51
CA PHE A 80 5.76 -2.40 -1.28
C PHE A 80 5.26 -3.27 -0.13
N ILE A 81 3.95 -3.50 -0.01
CA ILE A 81 3.38 -4.43 0.98
C ILE A 81 3.91 -5.85 0.74
N ILE A 82 3.94 -6.34 -0.52
CA ILE A 82 4.53 -7.64 -0.83
C ILE A 82 6.01 -7.72 -0.41
N PHE A 83 6.80 -6.67 -0.66
CA PHE A 83 8.19 -6.60 -0.19
C PHE A 83 8.29 -6.71 1.35
N LEU A 84 7.41 -6.02 2.09
CA LEU A 84 7.37 -6.13 3.55
C LEU A 84 7.02 -7.56 4.00
N LEU A 85 6.03 -8.20 3.36
CA LEU A 85 5.62 -9.57 3.67
C LEU A 85 6.74 -10.59 3.37
N LEU A 86 7.48 -10.43 2.26
CA LEU A 86 8.67 -11.23 1.96
C LEU A 86 9.73 -11.05 3.05
N THR A 87 10.00 -9.81 3.46
CA THR A 87 10.95 -9.50 4.54
C THR A 87 10.53 -10.15 5.87
N ILE A 88 9.24 -10.07 6.22
CA ILE A 88 8.68 -10.71 7.41
C ILE A 88 8.87 -12.24 7.34
N SER A 89 8.51 -12.86 6.22
CA SER A 89 8.61 -14.32 6.05
C SER A 89 10.06 -14.82 6.09
N LYS A 90 11.02 -13.99 5.68
CA LYS A 90 12.46 -14.30 5.73
C LYS A 90 12.98 -14.32 7.16
N GLU A 91 12.54 -13.37 7.99
CA GLU A 91 12.92 -13.28 9.40
C GLU A 91 12.22 -14.36 10.23
N PHE A 92 10.92 -14.54 10.01
CA PHE A 92 10.08 -15.48 10.74
C PHE A 92 9.68 -16.66 9.84
N LYS A 93 10.63 -17.57 9.62
CA LYS A 93 10.52 -18.68 8.65
C LYS A 93 9.36 -19.65 8.89
N HIS A 94 8.83 -19.68 10.10
CA HIS A 94 7.69 -20.52 10.48
C HIS A 94 6.33 -19.90 10.10
N LEU A 95 6.29 -18.62 9.74
CA LEU A 95 5.07 -17.94 9.34
C LEU A 95 4.69 -18.30 7.91
N ILE A 96 3.38 -18.42 7.70
CA ILE A 96 2.77 -18.64 6.38
C ILE A 96 1.90 -17.44 6.09
N ILE A 97 2.09 -16.82 4.92
CA ILE A 97 1.39 -15.59 4.57
C ILE A 97 0.52 -15.85 3.35
N SER A 98 -0.76 -15.50 3.44
CA SER A 98 -1.63 -15.36 2.27
C SER A 98 -1.83 -13.89 1.93
N VAL A 99 -2.04 -13.59 0.65
CA VAL A 99 -2.22 -12.22 0.18
C VAL A 99 -3.13 -12.20 -1.04
N TYR A 100 -4.08 -11.27 -1.05
CA TYR A 100 -5.11 -11.15 -2.07
C TYR A 100 -5.41 -9.67 -2.34
N ASP A 101 -5.81 -9.34 -3.55
CA ASP A 101 -6.39 -8.04 -3.89
C ASP A 101 -7.90 -8.17 -4.14
N ASN A 102 -8.52 -7.15 -4.75
CA ASN A 102 -9.94 -7.16 -5.08
C ASN A 102 -10.34 -8.22 -6.11
N ASP A 103 -9.41 -8.62 -6.99
CA ASP A 103 -9.63 -9.62 -8.04
C ASP A 103 -9.25 -11.03 -7.58
N GLY A 104 -8.81 -11.16 -6.32
CA GLY A 104 -8.43 -12.41 -5.69
C GLY A 104 -6.92 -12.60 -5.73
N GLN A 105 -6.45 -13.57 -6.52
CA GLN A 105 -5.05 -13.93 -6.53
C GLN A 105 -4.26 -13.25 -7.65
N PHE A 106 -3.59 -12.16 -7.32
CA PHE A 106 -2.91 -11.32 -8.30
C PHE A 106 -1.43 -11.64 -8.53
N LEU A 107 -0.73 -12.26 -7.55
CA LEU A 107 0.71 -12.54 -7.62
C LEU A 107 1.14 -13.34 -8.86
N LEU A 108 0.23 -14.12 -9.44
CA LEU A 108 0.54 -15.02 -10.55
C LEU A 108 0.22 -14.43 -11.93
N ILE A 109 -0.28 -13.19 -12.01
CA ILE A 109 -0.68 -12.56 -13.28
C ILE A 109 0.50 -12.49 -14.25
N GLU A 110 1.66 -11.99 -13.79
CA GLU A 110 2.88 -11.89 -14.60
C GLU A 110 3.45 -13.27 -14.97
N ALA A 111 3.18 -14.28 -14.16
CA ALA A 111 3.62 -15.66 -14.37
C ALA A 111 2.65 -16.52 -15.18
N ALA A 112 1.51 -15.97 -15.64
CA ALA A 112 0.39 -16.73 -16.21
C ALA A 112 0.78 -17.74 -17.31
N LYS A 113 1.76 -17.40 -18.15
CA LYS A 113 2.25 -18.27 -19.25
C LYS A 113 3.02 -19.51 -18.78
N TYR A 114 3.51 -19.50 -17.54
CA TYR A 114 4.31 -20.56 -16.94
C TYR A 114 3.51 -21.40 -15.95
N LEU A 115 2.26 -21.04 -15.69
CA LEU A 115 1.42 -21.73 -14.72
C LEU A 115 0.99 -23.11 -15.26
N PRO A 116 0.86 -24.11 -14.37
CA PRO A 116 0.21 -25.37 -14.73
C PRO A 116 -1.20 -25.15 -15.26
N LYS A 117 -1.61 -25.89 -16.29
CA LYS A 117 -2.94 -25.76 -16.92
C LYS A 117 -4.12 -25.97 -15.96
N TRP A 118 -3.90 -26.70 -14.87
CA TRP A 118 -4.93 -26.94 -13.86
C TRP A 118 -5.22 -25.69 -13.03
N LEU A 119 -4.27 -24.75 -12.93
CA LEU A 119 -4.38 -23.58 -12.07
C LEU A 119 -5.20 -22.49 -12.78
N THR A 120 -6.40 -22.29 -12.28
CA THR A 120 -7.39 -21.32 -12.75
C THR A 120 -7.85 -20.46 -11.57
N PRO A 121 -8.52 -19.32 -11.80
CA PRO A 121 -9.07 -18.52 -10.71
C PRO A 121 -9.94 -19.34 -9.74
N SER A 122 -10.76 -20.25 -10.26
CA SER A 122 -11.63 -21.13 -9.46
C SER A 122 -10.88 -22.18 -8.62
N THR A 123 -9.70 -22.64 -9.07
CA THR A 123 -8.93 -23.69 -8.38
C THR A 123 -7.77 -23.15 -7.53
N SER A 124 -7.50 -21.85 -7.59
CA SER A 124 -6.37 -21.20 -6.93
C SER A 124 -6.57 -20.94 -5.42
N THR A 125 -7.81 -21.04 -4.94
CA THR A 125 -8.18 -20.76 -3.55
C THR A 125 -7.36 -21.59 -2.56
N ASN A 126 -6.72 -20.90 -1.60
CA ASN A 126 -5.85 -21.50 -0.58
C ASN A 126 -4.72 -22.38 -1.13
N ARG A 127 -4.16 -22.05 -2.30
CA ARG A 127 -3.00 -22.79 -2.87
C ARG A 127 -1.73 -21.97 -2.96
N ILE A 128 -1.81 -20.65 -2.78
CA ILE A 128 -0.67 -19.76 -3.00
C ILE A 128 -0.36 -18.99 -1.72
N PHE A 129 0.88 -19.09 -1.28
CA PHE A 129 1.34 -18.51 -0.02
C PHE A 129 2.79 -18.03 -0.15
N ILE A 130 3.20 -17.20 0.79
CA ILE A 130 4.58 -16.78 0.99
C ILE A 130 5.07 -17.41 2.30
N LYS A 131 6.23 -18.09 2.27
CA LYS A 131 6.90 -18.65 3.45
C LYS A 131 8.41 -18.69 3.19
N ASP A 132 9.21 -18.36 4.21
CA ASP A 132 10.68 -18.32 4.13
C ASP A 132 11.19 -17.55 2.89
N SER A 133 10.57 -16.40 2.57
CA SER A 133 10.85 -15.57 1.40
C SER A 133 10.60 -16.21 0.03
N HIS A 134 9.93 -17.36 -0.01
CA HIS A 134 9.62 -18.09 -1.24
C HIS A 134 8.12 -18.12 -1.53
N LEU A 135 7.79 -18.24 -2.81
CA LEU A 135 6.44 -18.48 -3.28
C LEU A 135 6.13 -19.97 -3.14
N HIS A 136 5.08 -20.31 -2.42
CA HIS A 136 4.57 -21.67 -2.30
C HIS A 136 3.31 -21.82 -3.17
N LEU A 137 3.28 -22.87 -3.99
CA LEU A 137 2.14 -23.28 -4.80
C LEU A 137 1.80 -24.75 -4.50
N ILE A 138 0.64 -24.99 -3.88
CA ILE A 138 0.18 -26.34 -3.54
C ILE A 138 -0.41 -27.01 -4.79
N ASP A 139 0.28 -28.04 -5.28
CA ASP A 139 -0.16 -28.84 -6.42
C ASP A 139 -1.47 -29.59 -6.14
N ILE A 140 -2.30 -29.78 -7.18
CA ILE A 140 -3.58 -30.49 -7.08
C ILE A 140 -3.43 -31.95 -6.62
N ASN A 141 -2.29 -32.59 -6.87
CA ASN A 141 -2.03 -33.96 -6.44
C ASN A 141 -1.76 -34.08 -4.93
N LEU A 142 -1.37 -32.99 -4.27
CA LEU A 142 -1.15 -32.95 -2.82
C LEU A 142 -2.46 -32.76 -2.05
N SER A 143 -3.48 -32.19 -2.71
CA SER A 143 -4.84 -32.20 -2.19
C SER A 143 -5.46 -33.57 -2.44
N SER A 144 -5.52 -34.40 -1.41
CA SER A 144 -6.05 -35.79 -1.45
C SER A 144 -7.48 -35.94 -2.00
N ASN A 145 -8.20 -34.82 -2.15
CA ASN A 145 -9.47 -34.75 -2.86
C ASN A 145 -9.24 -33.89 -4.12
N ASN A 146 -9.53 -34.43 -5.31
CA ASN A 146 -9.58 -33.70 -6.59
C ASN A 146 -10.76 -32.68 -6.62
N THR A 147 -11.00 -31.99 -5.51
CA THR A 147 -12.01 -30.95 -5.37
C THR A 147 -11.39 -29.61 -5.79
N GLU A 148 -12.21 -28.78 -6.43
CA GLU A 148 -11.81 -27.43 -6.87
C GLU A 148 -11.36 -26.56 -5.69
N GLU A 149 -11.87 -26.82 -4.49
CA GLU A 149 -11.56 -26.08 -3.27
C GLU A 149 -10.66 -26.87 -2.30
N LEU A 150 -9.56 -26.25 -1.86
CA LEU A 150 -8.68 -26.75 -0.80
C LEU A 150 -9.02 -26.03 0.52
N PRO A 151 -9.45 -26.75 1.58
CA PRO A 151 -9.66 -26.13 2.89
C PRO A 151 -8.38 -25.52 3.45
N LEU A 152 -8.48 -24.31 4.04
CA LEU A 152 -7.33 -23.55 4.54
C LEU A 152 -6.50 -24.33 5.57
N ASN A 153 -7.14 -25.05 6.50
CA ASN A 153 -6.43 -25.86 7.49
C ASN A 153 -5.53 -26.93 6.84
N LYS A 154 -6.05 -27.63 5.83
CA LYS A 154 -5.27 -28.62 5.06
C LYS A 154 -4.14 -27.96 4.27
N ALA A 155 -4.38 -26.78 3.69
CA ALA A 155 -3.35 -26.03 2.97
C ALA A 155 -2.17 -25.67 3.88
N LEU A 156 -2.46 -25.16 5.08
CA LEU A 156 -1.43 -24.82 6.06
C LEU A 156 -0.69 -26.06 6.58
N GLU A 157 -1.38 -27.19 6.79
CA GLU A 157 -0.74 -28.47 7.13
C GLU A 157 0.25 -28.93 6.06
N ILE A 158 -0.14 -28.85 4.77
CA ILE A 158 0.72 -29.19 3.64
C ILE A 158 1.97 -28.31 3.59
N ILE A 159 1.82 -26.99 3.80
CA ILE A 159 2.94 -26.04 3.75
C ILE A 159 3.87 -26.17 4.97
N ARG A 160 3.34 -26.54 6.13
CA ARG A 160 4.14 -26.81 7.33
C ARG A 160 4.94 -28.10 7.21
N ASN A 161 4.46 -29.05 6.41
CA ASN A 161 5.16 -30.29 6.17
C ASN A 161 6.36 -30.08 5.23
N ASN A 162 7.56 -29.98 5.82
CA ASN A 162 8.80 -29.78 5.07
C ASN A 162 9.19 -30.97 4.17
N ASP A 163 8.57 -32.15 4.34
CA ASP A 163 8.80 -33.30 3.45
C ASP A 163 8.07 -33.14 2.10
N LEU A 164 7.08 -32.23 2.03
CA LEU A 164 6.36 -31.91 0.81
C LEU A 164 6.96 -30.69 0.14
N ASN A 165 7.45 -30.87 -1.09
CA ASN A 165 7.92 -29.74 -1.88
C ASN A 165 6.73 -28.94 -2.43
N THR A 166 6.52 -27.76 -1.86
CA THR A 166 5.48 -26.81 -2.27
C THR A 166 6.06 -25.52 -2.84
N VAL A 167 7.39 -25.39 -2.92
CA VAL A 167 8.03 -24.19 -3.48
C VAL A 167 7.72 -24.13 -4.98
N ALA A 168 7.24 -22.98 -5.43
CA ALA A 168 6.93 -22.75 -6.83
C ALA A 168 8.20 -22.82 -7.69
N ASN A 169 8.01 -23.08 -8.99
CA ASN A 169 9.13 -23.03 -9.94
C ASN A 169 9.82 -21.65 -9.88
N ALA A 170 11.15 -21.64 -9.98
CA ALA A 170 11.95 -20.41 -9.88
C ALA A 170 11.55 -19.33 -10.91
N ASP A 171 11.13 -19.71 -12.12
CA ASP A 171 10.66 -18.77 -13.13
C ASP A 171 9.31 -18.13 -12.74
N ILE A 172 8.41 -18.93 -12.13
CA ILE A 172 7.13 -18.44 -11.61
C ILE A 172 7.38 -17.48 -10.46
N GLU A 173 8.21 -17.87 -9.48
CA GLU A 173 8.54 -17.03 -8.32
C GLU A 173 9.19 -15.71 -8.76
N LYS A 174 10.18 -15.79 -9.66
CA LYS A 174 10.88 -14.61 -10.18
C LYS A 174 9.91 -13.62 -10.85
N LEU A 175 8.95 -14.12 -11.62
CA LEU A 175 7.94 -13.27 -12.27
C LEU A 175 6.94 -12.72 -11.26
N ALA A 176 6.46 -13.56 -10.34
CA ALA A 176 5.48 -13.17 -9.31
C ALA A 176 6.00 -12.08 -8.38
N PHE A 177 7.29 -12.11 -8.03
CA PHE A 177 7.91 -11.14 -7.13
C PHE A 177 8.74 -10.07 -7.84
N ALA A 178 8.76 -10.03 -9.18
CA ALA A 178 9.62 -9.13 -9.96
C ALA A 178 9.51 -7.66 -9.53
N LYS A 179 8.28 -7.19 -9.28
CA LYS A 179 8.01 -5.80 -8.85
C LYS A 179 8.37 -5.58 -7.38
N ALA A 180 8.12 -6.55 -6.50
CA ALA A 180 8.49 -6.47 -5.09
C ALA A 180 10.01 -6.43 -4.90
N PHE A 181 10.78 -7.14 -5.74
CA PHE A 181 12.25 -7.12 -5.72
C PHE A 181 12.88 -5.79 -6.15
N LEU A 182 12.09 -4.82 -6.65
CA LEU A 182 12.58 -3.46 -6.88
C LEU A 182 12.75 -2.68 -5.57
N PHE A 183 12.15 -3.14 -4.47
CA PHE A 183 12.28 -2.55 -3.15
C PHE A 183 13.47 -3.18 -2.39
N PRO A 184 14.19 -2.40 -1.56
CA PRO A 184 13.87 -1.03 -1.13
C PRO A 184 14.36 0.08 -2.08
N ASP A 185 15.17 -0.22 -3.09
CA ASP A 185 15.78 0.79 -3.98
C ASP A 185 14.76 1.70 -4.69
N LYS A 186 13.58 1.17 -4.99
CA LYS A 186 12.50 1.90 -5.64
C LYS A 186 11.89 2.99 -4.76
N ILE A 187 11.99 2.90 -3.42
CA ILE A 187 11.41 3.88 -2.48
C ILE A 187 11.93 5.28 -2.81
N GLU A 188 13.25 5.47 -2.78
CA GLU A 188 13.84 6.79 -3.06
C GLU A 188 13.65 7.21 -4.52
N LYS A 189 13.61 6.26 -5.46
CA LYS A 189 13.36 6.54 -6.89
C LYS A 189 11.92 6.94 -7.18
N ASN A 190 10.97 6.61 -6.29
CA ASN A 190 9.57 6.99 -6.43
C ASN A 190 9.28 8.40 -5.86
N PHE A 191 10.23 8.99 -5.12
CA PHE A 191 10.09 10.36 -4.68
C PHE A 191 10.45 11.35 -5.78
N GLN A 192 9.64 12.40 -5.84
CA GLN A 192 9.88 13.61 -6.58
C GLN A 192 10.15 14.75 -5.60
N LYS A 193 11.29 15.44 -5.80
CA LYS A 193 11.61 16.67 -5.08
C LYS A 193 10.87 17.82 -5.75
N THR A 194 9.97 18.45 -5.02
CA THR A 194 9.08 19.48 -5.56
C THR A 194 9.30 20.79 -4.82
N ARG A 195 9.69 21.84 -5.56
CA ARG A 195 9.81 23.19 -5.02
C ARG A 195 8.44 23.84 -4.97
N LEU A 196 8.00 24.25 -3.79
CA LEU A 196 6.69 24.85 -3.57
C LEU A 196 6.73 25.99 -2.55
N THR A 197 5.73 26.87 -2.62
CA THR A 197 5.54 27.99 -1.70
C THR A 197 4.33 27.74 -0.83
N ILE A 198 4.55 27.52 0.47
CA ILE A 198 3.50 27.18 1.45
C ILE A 198 3.68 27.97 2.75
N PRO A 199 2.63 28.11 3.58
CA PRO A 199 2.75 28.70 4.91
C PRO A 199 3.73 27.92 5.80
N LYS A 200 4.54 28.62 6.61
CA LYS A 200 5.50 28.00 7.55
C LYS A 200 4.89 26.91 8.44
N LYS A 201 3.64 27.07 8.86
CA LYS A 201 2.91 26.07 9.67
C LYS A 201 2.73 24.75 8.93
N VAL A 202 2.38 24.80 7.64
CA VAL A 202 2.24 23.61 6.79
C VAL A 202 3.59 22.93 6.64
N PHE A 203 4.65 23.69 6.36
CA PHE A 203 6.01 23.15 6.31
C PHE A 203 6.40 22.45 7.61
N HIS A 204 6.14 23.05 8.77
CA HIS A 204 6.44 22.44 10.06
C HIS A 204 5.71 21.12 10.28
N LEU A 205 4.42 21.03 9.92
CA LEU A 205 3.66 19.78 10.01
C LEU A 205 4.26 18.68 9.13
N ILE A 206 4.64 19.00 7.89
CA ILE A 206 5.27 18.04 6.96
C ILE A 206 6.64 17.58 7.48
N GLN A 207 7.40 18.44 8.16
CA GLN A 207 8.68 18.05 8.76
C GLN A 207 8.50 17.12 9.97
N LEU A 208 7.42 17.27 10.74
CA LEU A 208 7.10 16.40 11.86
C LEU A 208 6.59 15.03 11.41
N ASP A 209 5.72 15.02 10.40
CA ASP A 209 5.15 13.81 9.83
C ASP A 209 4.99 13.94 8.30
N PRO A 210 5.94 13.43 7.51
CA PRO A 210 5.86 13.46 6.06
C PRO A 210 4.63 12.75 5.49
N GLN A 211 4.04 11.78 6.21
CA GLN A 211 2.86 11.04 5.75
C GLN A 211 1.65 11.97 5.56
N ILE A 212 1.57 13.10 6.28
CA ILE A 212 0.43 14.04 6.23
C ILE A 212 0.19 14.62 4.84
N VAL A 213 1.20 14.63 3.96
CA VAL A 213 1.04 15.14 2.59
C VAL A 213 0.06 14.30 1.78
N ALA A 214 0.00 12.98 2.02
CA ALA A 214 -0.88 12.10 1.27
C ALA A 214 -2.38 12.41 1.47
N PRO A 215 -2.92 12.45 2.71
CA PRO A 215 -4.32 12.82 2.93
C PRO A 215 -4.61 14.29 2.55
N ALA A 216 -3.63 15.21 2.65
CA ALA A 216 -3.81 16.59 2.20
C ALA A 216 -4.02 16.68 0.67
N VAL A 217 -3.14 16.02 -0.10
CA VAL A 217 -3.26 15.91 -1.55
C VAL A 217 -4.55 15.21 -1.95
N GLU A 218 -4.93 14.13 -1.25
CA GLU A 218 -6.18 13.43 -1.50
C GLU A 218 -7.40 14.34 -1.29
N ALA A 219 -7.46 15.06 -0.17
CA ALA A 219 -8.56 15.97 0.13
C ALA A 219 -8.70 17.06 -0.95
N PHE A 220 -7.57 17.52 -1.50
CA PHE A 220 -7.56 18.39 -2.66
C PHE A 220 -8.03 17.66 -3.93
N TYR A 221 -7.48 16.48 -4.24
CA TYR A 221 -7.73 15.72 -5.46
C TYR A 221 -9.21 15.29 -5.59
N LEU A 222 -9.84 14.91 -4.49
CA LEU A 222 -11.24 14.49 -4.40
C LEU A 222 -12.20 15.62 -3.98
N ARG A 223 -11.75 16.87 -3.98
CA ARG A 223 -12.55 18.00 -3.49
C ARG A 223 -13.90 18.12 -4.21
N ASP A 224 -14.96 18.34 -3.43
CA ASP A 224 -16.28 18.69 -3.92
C ASP A 224 -16.55 20.21 -3.75
N PRO A 225 -17.66 20.74 -4.28
CA PRO A 225 -18.01 22.15 -4.10
C PRO A 225 -18.21 22.59 -2.64
N LEU A 226 -18.49 21.68 -1.71
CA LEU A 226 -18.65 21.98 -0.29
C LEU A 226 -17.28 22.14 0.39
N LEU A 227 -16.35 21.22 0.15
CA LEU A 227 -14.97 21.27 0.61
C LEU A 227 -14.26 22.53 0.08
N GLN A 228 -14.48 22.88 -1.19
CA GLN A 228 -13.95 24.12 -1.76
C GLN A 228 -14.43 25.38 -1.02
N LYS A 229 -15.67 25.41 -0.50
CA LYS A 229 -16.18 26.56 0.26
C LYS A 229 -15.44 26.77 1.58
N VAL A 230 -14.99 25.69 2.21
CA VAL A 230 -14.18 25.75 3.45
C VAL A 230 -12.81 26.38 3.13
N CYS A 231 -12.19 25.97 2.02
CA CYS A 231 -10.89 26.48 1.56
C CYS A 231 -10.94 27.96 1.12
N ASN A 232 -12.10 28.52 0.78
CA ASN A 232 -12.19 29.91 0.31
C ASN A 232 -11.67 30.96 1.31
N LYS A 233 -11.75 30.68 2.62
CA LYS A 233 -11.30 31.62 3.66
C LYS A 233 -9.85 31.43 4.08
N MET A 234 -9.27 30.24 3.90
CA MET A 234 -7.93 29.86 4.39
C MET A 234 -7.64 30.33 5.82
N ALA A 235 -8.59 30.14 6.75
CA ALA A 235 -8.54 30.77 8.08
C ALA A 235 -7.37 30.25 8.97
N ILE A 236 -6.95 28.99 8.77
CA ILE A 236 -5.87 28.37 9.55
C ILE A 236 -4.52 28.55 8.87
N PHE A 237 -4.46 28.32 7.56
CA PHE A 237 -3.26 28.38 6.73
C PHE A 237 -3.37 29.55 5.74
N ASN A 238 -3.32 30.78 6.26
CA ASN A 238 -3.47 31.97 5.44
C ASN A 238 -2.25 32.13 4.50
N PRO A 239 -2.43 32.09 3.16
CA PRO A 239 -1.32 32.18 2.21
C PRO A 239 -0.72 33.59 2.08
N ARG A 240 -1.24 34.58 2.81
CA ARG A 240 -0.69 35.95 2.81
C ARG A 240 0.32 36.18 3.93
N GLU A 241 0.41 35.25 4.87
CA GLU A 241 1.23 35.37 6.07
C GLU A 241 2.30 34.30 6.05
N ASP A 242 3.56 34.70 6.25
CA ASP A 242 4.65 33.77 6.58
C ASP A 242 4.82 32.59 5.61
N ASN A 243 4.69 32.82 4.31
CA ASN A 243 5.04 31.82 3.30
C ASN A 243 6.56 31.63 3.22
N ILE A 244 6.94 30.40 2.90
CA ILE A 244 8.32 30.04 2.56
C ILE A 244 8.32 29.24 1.27
N THR A 245 9.33 29.47 0.45
CA THR A 245 9.62 28.62 -0.70
C THR A 245 10.62 27.56 -0.28
N THR A 246 10.22 26.30 -0.36
CA THR A 246 11.02 25.16 0.10
C THR A 246 10.86 23.98 -0.87
N THR A 247 11.68 22.95 -0.69
CA THR A 247 11.58 21.70 -1.44
C THR A 247 11.12 20.59 -0.52
N ILE A 248 9.99 19.97 -0.84
CA ILE A 248 9.48 18.80 -0.13
C ILE A 248 9.59 17.55 -1.01
N LYS A 249 9.61 16.37 -0.38
CA LYS A 249 9.48 15.08 -1.08
C LYS A 249 7.99 14.75 -1.19
N LEU A 250 7.55 14.42 -2.40
CA LEU A 250 6.24 13.81 -2.67
C LEU A 250 6.48 12.52 -3.43
N THR A 251 5.59 11.53 -3.33
CA THR A 251 5.62 10.43 -4.30
C THR A 251 5.26 10.99 -5.69
N LYS A 252 5.71 10.31 -6.75
CA LYS A 252 5.33 10.69 -8.12
C LYS A 252 3.82 10.74 -8.32
N THR A 253 3.09 9.80 -7.69
CA THR A 253 1.63 9.74 -7.71
C THR A 253 1.01 10.99 -7.08
N LEU A 254 1.43 11.36 -5.87
CA LEU A 254 0.94 12.57 -5.19
C LEU A 254 1.29 13.85 -5.97
N PHE A 255 2.50 13.93 -6.53
CA PHE A 255 2.88 15.05 -7.39
C PHE A 255 1.97 15.14 -8.63
N ALA A 256 1.70 14.02 -9.30
CA ALA A 256 0.83 13.99 -10.46
C ALA A 256 -0.61 14.41 -10.12
N GLN A 257 -1.14 13.99 -8.96
CA GLN A 257 -2.46 14.40 -8.47
C GLN A 257 -2.57 15.92 -8.27
N LEU A 258 -1.52 16.57 -7.77
CA LEU A 258 -1.45 18.03 -7.67
C LEU A 258 -1.28 18.71 -9.03
N ASN A 259 -0.37 18.21 -9.87
CA ASN A 259 0.03 18.88 -11.09
C ASN A 259 -1.05 18.80 -12.20
N CYS A 260 -1.75 17.67 -12.30
CA CYS A 260 -2.69 17.42 -13.40
C CYS A 260 -4.06 18.09 -13.22
N GLN A 261 -4.41 18.54 -12.01
CA GLN A 261 -5.68 19.19 -11.77
C GLN A 261 -5.59 20.72 -11.90
N LYS A 262 -6.48 21.30 -12.71
CA LYS A 262 -6.66 22.76 -12.75
C LYS A 262 -7.34 23.22 -11.46
N PHE A 263 -6.82 24.29 -10.87
CA PHE A 263 -7.37 24.88 -9.67
C PHE A 263 -7.52 26.38 -9.82
N ASN A 264 -8.74 26.87 -9.61
CA ASN A 264 -8.99 28.30 -9.59
C ASN A 264 -8.70 28.79 -8.18
N ALA A 265 -7.62 29.57 -8.05
CA ALA A 265 -7.13 30.05 -6.76
C ALA A 265 -8.22 30.86 -6.03
N PRO A 266 -8.51 30.56 -4.74
CA PRO A 266 -9.48 31.34 -3.98
C PRO A 266 -8.92 32.74 -3.65
N LYS A 267 -9.81 33.67 -3.30
CA LYS A 267 -9.48 35.10 -3.05
C LYS A 267 -8.23 35.37 -2.18
N PRO A 268 -7.92 34.57 -1.14
CA PRO A 268 -6.68 34.74 -0.37
C PRO A 268 -5.41 34.68 -1.22
N PHE A 269 -5.37 33.85 -2.27
CA PHE A 269 -4.20 33.61 -3.13
C PHE A 269 -4.10 34.55 -4.34
N ILE A 270 -5.21 35.17 -4.79
CA ILE A 270 -5.27 36.03 -6.00
C ILE A 270 -4.37 37.30 -5.88
N LYS A 271 -3.99 37.70 -4.66
CA LYS A 271 -3.11 38.88 -4.44
C LYS A 271 -1.62 38.57 -4.53
N CYS A 272 -1.24 37.32 -4.79
CA CYS A 272 0.16 36.97 -5.01
C CYS A 272 0.48 37.26 -6.48
N GLU A 273 1.02 38.46 -6.75
CA GLU A 273 1.40 38.93 -8.08
C GLU A 273 2.56 38.09 -8.63
N PHE A 274 2.26 36.97 -9.27
CA PHE A 274 3.23 36.16 -9.99
C PHE A 274 2.89 36.19 -11.48
N ASP A 275 3.91 36.36 -12.32
CA ASP A 275 3.78 36.10 -13.75
C ASP A 275 3.48 34.61 -13.96
N GLU A 276 2.38 34.27 -14.62
CA GLU A 276 1.91 32.90 -14.85
C GLU A 276 2.96 32.01 -15.55
N PHE A 277 3.93 32.62 -16.25
CA PHE A 277 5.02 31.90 -16.94
C PHE A 277 6.30 31.77 -16.10
N SER A 278 6.36 32.37 -14.91
CA SER A 278 7.53 32.31 -14.03
C SER A 278 7.70 30.94 -13.37
N SER A 279 8.95 30.58 -13.05
CA SER A 279 9.21 29.41 -12.19
C SER A 279 8.66 29.59 -10.77
N GLU A 280 8.50 30.84 -10.30
CA GLU A 280 7.87 31.12 -9.01
C GLU A 280 6.38 30.77 -9.02
N PHE A 281 5.67 31.05 -10.13
CA PHE A 281 4.26 30.70 -10.26
C PHE A 281 4.03 29.19 -10.19
N LYS A 282 4.90 28.37 -10.82
CA LYS A 282 4.78 26.90 -10.73
C LYS A 282 4.93 26.39 -9.29
N SER A 283 5.89 26.94 -8.54
CA SER A 283 6.06 26.61 -7.12
C SER A 283 4.89 27.09 -6.27
N PHE A 284 4.31 28.25 -6.61
CA PHE A 284 3.13 28.75 -5.94
C PHE A 284 1.91 27.89 -6.27
N ASP A 285 1.63 27.56 -7.54
CA ASP A 285 0.49 26.76 -7.98
C ASP A 285 0.43 25.41 -7.27
N ILE A 286 1.54 24.66 -7.24
CA ILE A 286 1.57 23.40 -6.50
C ILE A 286 1.39 23.62 -4.99
N GLY A 287 2.00 24.68 -4.44
CA GLY A 287 1.83 25.05 -3.04
C GLY A 287 0.40 25.47 -2.66
N MET A 288 -0.38 26.03 -3.59
CA MET A 288 -1.79 26.39 -3.36
C MET A 288 -2.69 25.16 -3.24
N LYS A 289 -2.29 24.07 -3.88
CA LYS A 289 -3.05 22.81 -3.94
C LYS A 289 -2.72 21.87 -2.78
N LEU A 290 -1.75 22.24 -1.94
CA LEU A 290 -1.30 21.50 -0.76
C LEU A 290 -1.59 22.30 0.52
#